data_AF-A0A9E4TJG0-F1
#
_entry.id   AF-A0A9E4TJG0-F1
#
_cell.length_a   1.000
_cell.length_b   1.000
_cell.length_c   1.000
_cell.angle_alpha   90.00
_cell.angle_beta   90.00
_cell.angle_gamma   90.00
#
_symmetry.space_group_name_H-M   'P 1'
#
loop_
_entity.id
_entity.type
_entity.pdbx_description
1 polymer ?
#
loop_
_entity_poly.entity_id
_entity_poly.type
_entity_poly.pdbx_seq_one_letter_code
_entity_poly.pdbx_strand_id
1 'polypeptide(L)' 'MAQGSIDDNSLTMLLLRVWMLAVPIAMLAAAVIFGGIAAADGRWALAGAMFGLGLLAIGLMAVHYWLLYRFGRGPTS' A
#
# COMPACT_ATOMS: atom_id res chain seq x y z
N MET A 1 -8.89 19.03 -31.94
CA MET A 1 -8.44 19.23 -30.55
C MET A 1 -8.61 17.91 -29.81
N ALA A 2 -7.56 17.08 -29.75
CA ALA A 2 -7.61 15.74 -29.12
C ALA A 2 -6.47 15.52 -28.11
N GLN A 3 -5.77 16.60 -27.72
CA GLN A 3 -4.57 16.54 -26.88
C GLN A 3 -4.88 16.45 -25.37
N GLY A 4 -6.04 16.95 -24.90
CA GLY A 4 -6.38 16.94 -23.47
C GLY A 4 -6.61 15.56 -22.85
N SER A 5 -7.32 14.67 -23.58
CA SER A 5 -7.73 13.36 -23.06
C SER A 5 -6.58 12.38 -22.74
N ILE A 6 -5.42 12.51 -23.39
CA ILE A 6 -4.28 11.59 -23.19
C ILE A 6 -3.51 11.94 -21.90
N ASP A 7 -3.45 13.22 -21.53
CA ASP A 7 -2.76 13.70 -20.33
C ASP A 7 -3.62 13.43 -19.07
N ASP A 8 -4.93 13.64 -19.16
CA ASP A 8 -5.87 13.43 -18.05
C ASP A 8 -5.90 11.97 -17.57
N ASN A 9 -5.91 11.03 -18.53
CA ASN A 9 -5.98 9.60 -18.24
C ASN A 9 -4.65 9.06 -17.67
N SER A 10 -3.52 9.54 -18.18
CA SER A 10 -2.20 9.13 -17.69
C SER A 10 -1.91 9.68 -16.29
N LEU A 11 -2.32 10.93 -16.00
CA LEU A 11 -2.29 11.50 -14.66
C LEU A 11 -3.23 10.77 -13.69
N THR A 12 -4.43 10.40 -14.14
CA THR A 12 -5.39 9.62 -13.34
C THR A 12 -4.83 8.24 -12.99
N MET A 13 -4.18 7.56 -13.95
CA MET A 13 -3.51 6.28 -13.69
C MET A 13 -2.31 6.43 -12.74
N LEU A 14 -1.48 7.46 -12.90
CA LEU A 14 -0.37 7.75 -11.98
C LEU A 14 -0.88 8.02 -10.57
N LEU A 15 -1.93 8.84 -10.45
CA LEU A 15 -2.56 9.17 -9.19
C LEU A 15 -3.12 7.91 -8.52
N LEU A 16 -3.85 7.07 -9.24
CA LEU A 16 -4.32 5.76 -8.75
C LEU A 16 -3.17 4.90 -8.24
N ARG A 17 -2.05 4.84 -8.97
CA ARG A 17 -0.86 4.06 -8.60
C ARG A 17 -0.22 4.58 -7.32
N VAL A 18 -0.10 5.90 -7.19
CA VAL A 18 0.41 6.56 -5.99
C VAL A 18 -0.57 6.35 -4.83
N TRP A 19 -1.87 6.47 -5.05
CA TRP A 19 -2.90 6.27 -4.03
C TRP A 19 -2.91 4.83 -3.51
N MET A 20 -2.81 3.86 -4.41
CA MET A 20 -2.73 2.43 -4.08
C MET A 20 -1.45 2.08 -3.30
N LEU A 21 -0.37 2.85 -3.44
CA LEU A 21 0.85 2.73 -2.61
C LEU A 21 0.76 3.50 -1.30
N ALA A 22 0.14 4.68 -1.31
CA ALA A 22 0.01 5.54 -0.14
C ALA A 22 -0.84 4.90 0.96
N VAL A 23 -1.94 4.22 0.58
CA VAL A 23 -2.84 3.53 1.53
C VAL A 23 -2.13 2.47 2.37
N PRO A 24 -1.46 1.45 1.79
CA PRO A 24 -0.80 0.42 2.58
C PRO A 24 0.35 0.99 3.43
N ILE A 25 1.06 2.01 2.95
CA ILE A 25 2.09 2.69 3.75
C ILE A 25 1.47 3.42 4.95
N ALA A 26 0.39 4.17 4.72
CA ALA A 26 -0.33 4.88 5.78
C ALA A 26 -0.92 3.90 6.81
N MET A 27 -1.50 2.78 6.34
CA MET A 27 -2.03 1.72 7.18
C MET A 27 -0.93 1.08 8.04
N LEU A 28 0.25 0.82 7.46
CA LEU A 28 1.40 0.29 8.18
C LEU A 28 1.91 1.28 9.23
N ALA A 29 2.06 2.56 8.86
CA ALA A 29 2.47 3.61 9.78
C ALA A 29 1.49 3.74 10.95
N ALA A 30 0.19 3.75 10.67
CA ALA A 30 -0.86 3.77 11.70
C ALA A 30 -0.78 2.53 12.61
N ALA A 31 -0.61 1.33 12.04
CA ALA A 31 -0.47 0.10 12.81
C ALA A 31 0.77 0.10 13.73
N VAL A 32 1.90 0.65 13.26
CA VAL A 32 3.13 0.78 14.08
C VAL A 32 2.92 1.78 15.22
N ILE A 33 2.34 2.95 14.93
CA ILE A 33 2.07 3.99 15.95
C ILE A 33 1.10 3.46 17.01
N PHE A 34 -0.04 2.91 16.59
CA PHE A 34 -1.04 2.37 17.52
C PHE A 34 -0.54 1.13 18.25
N GLY A 35 0.22 0.25 17.59
CA GLY A 35 0.83 -0.92 18.21
C GLY A 35 1.85 -0.53 19.29
N GLY A 36 2.67 0.48 19.03
CA GLY A 36 3.64 1.01 20.00
C GLY A 36 2.96 1.64 21.22
N ILE A 37 1.91 2.44 21.01
CA ILE A 37 1.11 3.03 22.10
C ILE A 37 0.44 1.91 22.92
N ALA A 38 -0.15 0.92 22.25
CA ALA A 38 -0.80 -0.21 22.91
C ALA A 38 0.17 -1.04 23.77
N ALA A 39 1.41 -1.23 23.30
CA ALA A 39 2.45 -1.91 24.06
C ALA A 39 2.87 -1.10 25.29
N ALA A 40 2.95 0.23 25.17
CA ALA A 40 3.25 1.12 26.30
C ALA A 40 2.15 1.08 27.39
N ASP A 41 0.89 0.93 27.00
CA ASP A 41 -0.26 0.79 27.92
C ASP A 41 -0.45 -0.64 28.48
N GLY A 42 0.46 -1.59 28.14
CA GLY A 42 0.36 -2.98 28.59
C GLY A 42 -0.80 -3.77 27.97
N ARG A 43 -1.42 -3.25 26.91
CA ARG A 43 -2.55 -3.87 26.20
C ARG A 43 -2.05 -4.80 25.10
N TRP A 44 -1.48 -5.93 25.52
CA TRP A 44 -0.85 -6.92 24.64
C TRP A 44 -1.78 -7.51 23.57
N ALA A 45 -3.07 -7.68 23.87
CA ALA A 45 -4.06 -8.16 22.89
C ALA A 45 -4.26 -7.16 21.73
N LEU A 46 -4.29 -5.87 22.03
CA LEU A 46 -4.42 -4.80 21.04
C LEU A 46 -3.14 -4.66 20.21
N ALA A 47 -1.97 -4.76 20.87
CA ALA A 47 -0.67 -4.76 20.20
C ALA A 47 -0.52 -5.94 19.23
N GLY A 48 -0.96 -7.14 19.62
CA GLY A 48 -0.98 -8.32 18.76
C GLY A 48 -1.89 -8.16 17.54
N ALA A 49 -3.08 -7.58 17.72
CA ALA A 49 -3.99 -7.30 16.60
C ALA A 49 -3.40 -6.28 15.61
N MET A 50 -2.75 -5.21 16.12
CA MET A 50 -2.06 -4.21 15.29
C MET A 50 -0.87 -4.81 14.55
N PHE A 51 -0.13 -5.71 15.20
CA PHE A 51 0.95 -6.46 14.55
C PHE A 51 0.43 -7.34 13.41
N GLY A 52 -0.70 -8.03 13.62
CA GLY A 52 -1.39 -8.80 12.58
C GLY A 52 -1.83 -7.94 11.39
N LEU A 53 -2.40 -6.75 11.65
CA LEU A 53 -2.75 -5.79 10.61
C LEU A 53 -1.51 -5.26 9.87
N GLY A 54 -0.41 -5.00 10.58
CA GLY A 54 0.86 -4.62 9.97
C GLY A 54 1.43 -5.70 9.05
N LEU A 55 1.44 -6.95 9.50
CA LEU A 55 1.83 -8.12 8.68
C LEU A 55 0.95 -8.27 7.44
N LEU A 56 -0.36 -8.09 7.60
CA LEU A 56 -1.31 -8.12 6.48
C LEU A 56 -1.05 -6.99 5.48
N ALA A 57 -0.78 -5.77 5.96
CA ALA A 57 -0.41 -4.64 5.10
C ALA A 57 0.89 -4.90 4.33
N ILE A 58 1.91 -5.48 4.99
CA ILE A 58 3.17 -5.90 4.33
C ILE A 58 2.89 -6.99 3.29
N GLY A 59 2.05 -7.98 3.61
CA GLY A 59 1.64 -9.03 2.69
C GLY A 59 0.95 -8.49 1.45
N LEU A 60 -0.02 -7.59 1.62
CA LEU A 60 -0.68 -6.91 0.50
C LEU A 60 0.31 -6.11 -0.33
N MET A 61 1.20 -5.34 0.31
CA MET A 61 2.24 -4.56 -0.36
C MET A 61 3.16 -5.47 -1.20
N ALA A 62 3.61 -6.59 -0.64
CA ALA A 62 4.48 -7.54 -1.33
C ALA A 62 3.76 -8.20 -2.52
N VAL A 63 2.50 -8.63 -2.34
CA VAL A 63 1.67 -9.15 -3.45
C VAL A 63 1.49 -8.08 -4.52
N HIS A 64 1.28 -6.82 -4.14
CA HIS A 64 1.14 -5.71 -5.08
C HIS A 64 2.42 -5.48 -5.89
N TYR A 65 3.56 -5.45 -5.21
CA TYR A 65 4.88 -5.30 -5.83
C TYR A 65 5.17 -6.49 -6.76
N TRP A 66 4.84 -7.70 -6.32
CA TRP A 66 4.98 -8.91 -7.10
C TRP A 66 4.11 -8.90 -8.35
N LEU A 67 2.84 -8.48 -8.27
CA LEU A 67 1.97 -8.30 -9.43
C LEU A 67 2.56 -7.29 -10.41
N LEU A 68 3.01 -6.13 -9.93
CA LEU A 68 3.65 -5.12 -10.79
C LEU A 68 4.95 -5.63 -11.43
N TYR A 69 5.74 -6.44 -10.73
CA TYR A 69 6.98 -7.03 -11.27
C TYR A 69 6.70 -8.20 -12.23
N ARG A 70 5.64 -8.97 -11.97
CA ARG A 70 5.20 -10.12 -12.78
C ARG A 70 4.54 -9.68 -14.08
N PHE A 71 3.71 -8.65 -14.03
CA PHE A 71 3.00 -8.10 -15.20
C PHE A 71 3.73 -6.93 -15.87
N GLY A 72 4.71 -6.31 -15.20
CA GLY A 72 5.59 -5.29 -15.78
C GLY A 72 6.61 -5.85 -16.79
N ARG A 73 6.83 -7.17 -16.79
CA ARG A 73 7.44 -7.89 -17.92
C ARG A 73 6.36 -8.36 -18.88
N GLY A 74 5.72 -7.42 -19.58
CA GLY A 74 5.09 -7.76 -20.85
C GLY A 74 6.17 -8.29 -21.80
N PRO A 75 5.90 -9.34 -22.59
CA PRO A 75 6.87 -9.84 -23.56
C PRO A 75 7.18 -8.73 -24.56
N THR A 76 8.36 -8.14 -24.43
CA THR A 76 9.03 -7.49 -25.55
C THR A 76 9.77 -8.60 -26.27
N SER A 77 9.05 -9.34 -27.12
CA SER A 77 9.60 -10.19 -28.17
C SER A 77 8.56 -10.38 -29.25
#